data_AF-A0A7X6Z170-F1
#
_entry.id   AF-A0A7X6Z170-F1
#
_cell.length_a   1.000
_cell.length_b   1.000
_cell.length_c   1.000
_cell.angle_alpha   90.00
_cell.angle_beta   90.00
_cell.angle_gamma   90.00
#
_symmetry.space_group_name_H-M   'P 1'
#
loop_
_entity.id
_entity.type
_entity.pdbx_description
1 polymer ?
#
loop_
_entity_poly.entity_id
_entity_poly.type
_entity_poly.pdbx_seq_one_letter_code
_entity_poly.pdbx_strand_id
1 'polypeptide(L)' 'MKDFKNKVAVITGAGNGFGFEIAKECADREMKLVLADIDE' A
#
# COMPACT_ATOMS: atom_id res chain seq x y z
N MET A 1 -16.46 5.80 9.39
CA MET A 1 -15.26 5.35 8.64
C MET A 1 -14.04 5.65 9.49
N LYS A 2 -13.00 4.80 9.45
CA LYS A 2 -11.70 5.12 10.08
C LYS A 2 -10.97 6.14 9.21
N ASP A 3 -10.27 7.09 9.84
CA ASP A 3 -9.38 8.02 9.14
C ASP A 3 -8.00 7.36 8.94
N PHE A 4 -7.56 7.34 7.69
CA PHE A 4 -6.29 6.73 7.25
C PHE A 4 -5.25 7.78 6.86
N LYS A 5 -5.63 9.06 6.76
CA LYS A 5 -4.72 10.13 6.35
C LYS A 5 -3.48 10.16 7.25
N ASN A 6 -2.31 10.31 6.64
CA ASN A 6 -1.01 10.34 7.33
C ASN A 6 -0.61 9.08 8.11
N LYS A 7 -1.40 8.00 8.07
CA LYS A 7 -0.98 6.69 8.59
C LYS A 7 0.00 6.03 7.64
N VAL A 8 0.80 5.08 8.14
CA VAL A 8 1.76 4.33 7.33
C VAL A 8 1.17 2.96 7.01
N ALA A 9 1.10 2.60 5.73
CA ALA A 9 0.86 1.23 5.28
C ALA A 9 2.18 0.60 4.83
N VAL A 10 2.51 -0.56 5.41
CA VAL A 10 3.65 -1.37 4.98
C VAL A 10 3.10 -2.58 4.24
N ILE A 11 3.46 -2.73 2.97
CA ILE A 11 2.91 -3.76 2.08
C ILE A 11 4.07 -4.53 1.45
N THR A 12 4.11 -5.83 1.71
CA THR A 12 5.02 -6.79 1.09
C THR A 12 4.30 -7.53 -0.04
N GLY A 13 4.96 -7.85 -1.14
CA GLY A 13 4.27 -8.41 -2.32
C GLY A 13 3.57 -7.32 -3.15
N ALA A 14 4.06 -6.08 -3.09
CA ALA A 14 3.40 -4.90 -3.66
C ALA A 14 3.65 -4.69 -5.16
N GLY A 15 4.47 -5.53 -5.80
CA GLY A 15 4.89 -5.36 -7.20
C GLY A 15 3.81 -5.70 -8.21
N ASN A 16 2.88 -6.59 -7.86
CA ASN A 16 1.79 -7.01 -8.74
C ASN A 16 0.55 -7.51 -7.95
N GLY A 17 -0.49 -7.91 -8.68
CA GLY A 17 -1.68 -8.55 -8.13
C GLY A 17 -2.35 -7.75 -7.01
N PHE A 18 -2.77 -8.45 -5.95
CA PHE A 18 -3.48 -7.83 -4.84
C PHE A 18 -2.63 -6.84 -4.04
N GLY A 19 -1.34 -7.10 -3.85
CA GLY A 19 -0.49 -6.17 -3.10
C GLY A 19 -0.39 -4.81 -3.80
N PHE A 20 -0.35 -4.81 -5.13
CA PHE A 20 -0.39 -3.60 -5.93
C PHE A 20 -1.73 -2.86 -5.82
N GLU A 21 -2.87 -3.56 -5.91
CA GLU A 21 -4.18 -2.92 -5.76
C GLU A 21 -4.43 -2.40 -4.33
N ILE A 22 -3.92 -3.09 -3.31
CA ILE A 22 -3.96 -2.60 -1.93
C ILE A 22 -3.10 -1.34 -1.78
N ALA A 23 -1.92 -1.28 -2.41
CA ALA A 23 -1.06 -0.11 -2.39
C ALA A 23 -1.75 1.12 -3.03
N LYS A 24 -2.47 0.93 -4.14
CA LYS A 24 -3.28 1.98 -4.77
C LYS A 24 -4.38 2.49 -3.84
N GLU A 25 -5.16 1.58 -3.27
CA GLU A 25 -6.24 1.97 -2.35
C GLU A 25 -5.71 2.71 -1.11
N CYS A 26 -4.54 2.31 -0.60
CA CYS A 26 -3.87 3.03 0.48
C CYS A 26 -3.37 4.42 0.04
N ALA A 27 -2.88 4.56 -1.19
CA ALA A 27 -2.47 5.85 -1.76
C ALA A 27 -3.67 6.81 -1.87
N ASP A 28 -4.79 6.33 -2.40
CA ASP A 28 -6.03 7.11 -2.58
C ASP A 28 -6.62 7.57 -1.24
N ARG A 29 -6.29 6.88 -0.15
CA ARG A 29 -6.66 7.23 1.22
C ARG A 29 -5.67 8.17 1.92
N GLU A 30 -4.74 8.76 1.18
CA GLU A 30 -3.71 9.68 1.69
C GLU A 30 -2.82 9.05 2.79
N MET A 31 -2.57 7.74 2.68
CA MET A 31 -1.60 7.05 3.53
C MET A 31 -0.18 7.29 3.00
N LYS A 32 0.79 7.19 3.90
CA LYS A 32 2.21 7.04 3.55
C LYS A 32 2.49 5.57 3.28
N LEU A 33 3.22 5.27 2.22
CA LEU A 33 3.42 3.89 1.78
C LEU A 33 4.87 3.45 1.95
N VAL A 34 5.06 2.23 2.45
CA VAL A 34 6.30 1.47 2.35
C VAL A 34 5.97 0.21 1.56
N LEU A 35 6.48 0.12 0.33
CA LEU A 35 6.20 -0.99 -0.58
C LEU A 35 7.47 -1.82 -0.75
N ALA A 36 7.38 -3.12 -0.51
CA ALA A 36 8.46 -4.06 -0.71
C ALA A 36 7.97 -5.22 -1.57
N ASP A 37 8.78 -5.59 -2.56
CA ASP A 37 8.52 -6.71 -3.46
C ASP A 37 9.85 -7.31 -3.89
N ILE A 38 9.84 -8.58 -4.27
CA ILE A 38 10.99 -9.27 -4.84
C ILE A 38 10.49 -9.91 -6.14
N ASP A 39 11.17 -9.59 -7.23
CA ASP A 39 10.97 -10.23 -8.53
C ASP A 39 12.13 -11.20 -8.73
N GLU A 40 11.83 -12.48 -8.92
CA GLU A 40 12.79 -13.59 -9.16
C GLU A 40 12.61 -14.18 -10.57
#